data_AF-K4IDF8-F1
#
_entry.id   AF-K4IDF8-F1
#
_cell.length_a   1.000
_cell.length_b   1.000
_cell.length_c   1.000
_cell.angle_alpha   90.00
_cell.angle_beta   90.00
_cell.angle_gamma   90.00
#
_symmetry.space_group_name_H-M   'P 1'
#
loop_
_entity.id
_entity.type
_entity.pdbx_description
1 polymer ?
#
loop_
_entity_poly.entity_id
_entity_poly.type
_entity_poly.pdbx_seq_one_letter_code
_entity_poly.pdbx_strand_id
1 'polypeptide(L)'
;MPKIIENRLLEEFKNREAFSREELFDFFRYFEPNLKEGTFGWRIYDLKNKNIIKSIQRGYYTISYKPKYKPEISGEILKLAKVISERFEDVKYCVWDTDWINEFSQHQAGKKLIIIEIEKDCVESLYYELKDSFRFDFYLNPDEKAIEFYISESQKPVIIKKLITRSPISKRAEKKTKFYTPLLEKILVDLYTENKLFYFYQGAELMHIYENALKNYTLNYTKLFSYAKRREREQDIKQFMTNTMYPLVKDIIK
;
A
#
# COMPACT_ATOMS: atom_id res chain seq x y z
N MET A 1 6.89 -0.01 -31.64
CA MET A 1 5.63 -0.72 -31.95
C MET A 1 4.71 0.25 -32.68
N PRO A 2 3.95 -0.16 -33.71
CA PRO A 2 2.98 0.71 -34.36
C PRO A 2 1.85 1.14 -33.41
N LYS A 3 1.43 2.41 -33.44
CA LYS A 3 0.31 2.94 -32.62
C LYS A 3 -1.01 2.17 -32.81
N ILE A 4 -1.20 1.56 -33.98
CA ILE A 4 -2.39 0.75 -34.29
C ILE A 4 -2.49 -0.46 -33.35
N ILE A 5 -1.38 -1.11 -33.04
CA ILE A 5 -1.36 -2.27 -32.13
C ILE A 5 -1.65 -1.83 -30.70
N GLU A 6 -1.13 -0.68 -30.28
CA GLU A 6 -1.40 -0.09 -28.96
C GLU A 6 -2.90 0.21 -28.77
N ASN A 7 -3.54 0.84 -29.76
CA ASN A 7 -4.98 1.12 -29.71
C ASN A 7 -5.81 -0.17 -29.66
N ARG A 8 -5.44 -1.19 -30.44
CA ARG A 8 -6.13 -2.50 -30.40
C ARG A 8 -5.95 -3.20 -29.05
N LEU A 9 -4.79 -3.08 -28.43
CA LEU A 9 -4.53 -3.62 -27.09
C LEU A 9 -5.44 -2.96 -26.06
N LEU A 10 -5.58 -1.64 -26.11
CA LEU A 10 -6.48 -0.92 -25.22
C LEU A 10 -7.93 -1.38 -25.43
N GLU A 11 -8.40 -1.50 -26.66
CA GLU A 11 -9.76 -1.95 -26.97
C GLU A 11 -10.04 -3.40 -26.50
N GLU A 12 -9.08 -4.31 -26.68
CA GLU A 12 -9.19 -5.71 -26.28
C GLU A 12 -9.31 -5.86 -24.76
N PHE A 13 -8.50 -5.12 -24.00
CA PHE A 13 -8.37 -5.30 -22.55
C PHE A 13 -9.09 -4.23 -21.71
N LYS A 14 -9.79 -3.24 -22.30
CA LYS A 14 -10.42 -2.12 -21.55
C LYS A 14 -11.40 -2.52 -20.46
N ASN A 15 -12.11 -3.64 -20.64
CA ASN A 15 -13.16 -4.10 -19.72
C ASN A 15 -12.66 -5.19 -18.75
N ARG A 16 -11.35 -5.43 -18.71
CA ARG A 16 -10.73 -6.44 -17.86
C ARG A 16 -9.93 -5.74 -16.76
N GLU A 17 -10.08 -6.19 -15.52
CA GLU A 17 -9.25 -5.66 -14.42
C GLU A 17 -7.80 -6.13 -14.55
N ALA A 18 -7.61 -7.33 -15.10
CA ALA A 18 -6.31 -7.92 -15.33
C ALA A 18 -6.28 -8.84 -16.55
N PHE A 19 -5.08 -9.03 -17.09
CA PHE A 19 -4.79 -10.03 -18.10
C PHE A 19 -3.39 -10.62 -17.88
N SER A 20 -3.24 -11.89 -18.23
CA SER A 20 -2.02 -12.65 -18.04
C SER A 20 -0.97 -12.35 -19.11
N ARG A 21 0.27 -12.76 -18.83
CA ARG A 21 1.37 -12.73 -19.80
C ARG A 21 1.07 -13.57 -21.03
N GLU A 22 0.39 -14.70 -20.85
CA GLU A 22 0.00 -15.61 -21.94
C GLU A 22 -1.04 -14.95 -22.85
N GLU A 23 -2.11 -14.37 -22.28
CA GLU A 23 -3.13 -13.64 -23.06
C GLU A 23 -2.53 -12.45 -23.81
N LEU A 24 -1.61 -11.72 -23.18
CA LEU A 24 -0.89 -10.65 -23.86
C LEU A 24 0.02 -11.17 -24.98
N PHE A 25 0.63 -12.36 -24.80
CA PHE A 25 1.46 -12.98 -25.82
C PHE A 25 0.61 -13.40 -27.03
N ASP A 26 -0.52 -14.04 -26.79
CA ASP A 26 -1.48 -14.46 -27.80
C ASP A 26 -2.03 -13.26 -28.59
N PHE A 27 -2.35 -12.17 -27.89
CA PHE A 27 -2.70 -10.90 -28.53
C PHE A 27 -1.64 -10.44 -29.53
N PHE A 28 -0.35 -10.47 -29.16
CA PHE A 28 0.71 -10.08 -30.08
C PHE A 28 0.91 -11.08 -31.21
N ARG A 29 0.74 -12.38 -30.96
CA ARG A 29 0.88 -13.45 -31.97
C ARG A 29 -0.15 -13.33 -33.09
N TYR A 30 -1.31 -12.75 -32.83
CA TYR A 30 -2.30 -12.43 -33.86
C TYR A 30 -1.73 -11.47 -34.92
N PHE A 31 -0.92 -10.49 -34.52
CA PHE A 31 -0.29 -9.51 -35.43
C PHE A 31 1.10 -9.93 -35.91
N GLU A 32 1.83 -10.68 -35.07
CA GLU A 32 3.20 -11.12 -35.28
C GLU A 32 3.29 -12.65 -35.06
N PRO A 33 2.83 -13.50 -36.00
CA PRO A 33 2.76 -14.97 -35.80
C PRO A 33 4.10 -15.68 -35.62
N ASN A 34 5.22 -14.97 -35.75
CA ASN A 34 6.57 -15.50 -35.52
C ASN A 34 7.27 -14.84 -34.31
N LEU A 35 6.51 -14.13 -33.46
CA LEU A 35 7.05 -13.48 -32.28
C LEU A 35 7.70 -14.51 -31.34
N LYS A 36 8.95 -14.25 -30.96
CA LYS A 36 9.73 -15.03 -30.00
C LYS A 36 9.60 -14.44 -28.58
N GLU A 37 9.74 -15.28 -27.57
CA GLU A 37 9.65 -14.90 -26.15
C GLU A 37 10.58 -13.74 -25.74
N GLY A 38 11.84 -13.75 -26.22
CA GLY A 38 12.79 -12.67 -25.93
C GLY A 38 12.31 -11.32 -26.45
N THR A 39 11.79 -11.28 -27.68
CA THR A 39 11.20 -10.08 -28.30
C THR A 39 9.92 -9.67 -27.59
N PHE A 40 9.13 -10.62 -27.11
CA PHE A 40 7.93 -10.33 -26.33
C PHE A 40 8.25 -9.64 -24.99
N GLY A 41 9.34 -10.06 -24.32
CA GLY A 41 9.86 -9.34 -23.15
C GLY A 41 10.10 -7.86 -23.42
N TRP A 42 10.67 -7.53 -24.59
CA TRP A 42 10.86 -6.14 -25.04
C TRP A 42 9.54 -5.41 -25.30
N ARG A 43 8.50 -6.08 -25.83
CA ARG A 43 7.17 -5.46 -26.00
C ARG A 43 6.56 -5.07 -24.65
N ILE A 44 6.63 -5.95 -23.66
CA ILE A 44 6.14 -5.66 -22.31
C ILE A 44 6.90 -4.48 -21.70
N TYR A 45 8.22 -4.46 -21.87
CA TYR A 45 9.05 -3.35 -21.39
C TYR A 45 8.65 -2.01 -22.03
N ASP A 46 8.48 -1.98 -23.36
CA ASP A 46 8.04 -0.80 -24.12
C ASP A 46 6.66 -0.30 -23.63
N LEU A 47 5.67 -1.20 -23.51
CA LEU A 47 4.33 -0.85 -23.03
C LEU A 47 4.33 -0.27 -21.60
N LYS A 48 5.17 -0.81 -20.71
CA LYS A 48 5.33 -0.30 -19.34
C LYS A 48 5.98 1.09 -19.33
N ASN A 49 7.02 1.30 -20.13
CA ASN A 49 7.70 2.59 -20.23
C ASN A 49 6.79 3.68 -20.80
N LYS A 50 5.91 3.31 -21.75
CA LYS A 50 4.86 4.18 -22.29
C LYS A 50 3.68 4.37 -21.34
N ASN A 51 3.69 3.73 -20.17
CA ASN A 51 2.60 3.76 -19.19
C ASN A 51 1.26 3.32 -19.81
N ILE A 52 1.28 2.36 -20.74
CA ILE A 52 0.09 1.74 -21.35
C ILE A 52 -0.39 0.60 -20.46
N ILE A 53 0.53 -0.19 -19.91
CA ILE A 53 0.22 -1.29 -18.97
C ILE A 53 1.03 -1.14 -17.69
N LYS A 54 0.50 -1.71 -16.59
CA LYS A 54 1.19 -1.84 -15.31
C LYS A 54 1.17 -3.30 -14.87
N SER A 55 2.21 -3.73 -14.14
CA SER A 55 2.23 -5.06 -13.52
C SER A 55 1.61 -5.00 -12.13
N ILE A 56 0.60 -5.83 -11.92
CA ILE A 56 -0.15 -5.91 -10.65
C ILE A 56 0.15 -7.20 -9.89
N GLN A 57 0.59 -8.25 -10.59
CA GLN A 57 1.03 -9.51 -10.01
C GLN A 57 2.04 -10.18 -10.93
N ARG A 58 2.81 -11.16 -10.42
CA ARG A 58 3.75 -11.93 -11.24
C ARG A 58 3.02 -12.54 -12.43
N GLY A 59 3.39 -12.12 -13.64
CA GLY A 59 2.78 -12.60 -14.88
C GLY A 59 1.43 -11.97 -15.21
N TYR A 60 0.96 -10.97 -14.46
CA TYR A 60 -0.32 -10.30 -14.67
C TYR A 60 -0.15 -8.79 -14.81
N TYR A 61 -0.94 -8.23 -15.72
CA TYR A 61 -0.92 -6.84 -16.11
C TYR A 61 -2.32 -6.26 -16.11
N THR A 62 -2.40 -4.93 -16.04
CA THR A 62 -3.62 -4.15 -16.22
C THR A 62 -3.33 -2.97 -17.15
N ILE A 63 -4.36 -2.44 -17.80
CA ILE A 63 -4.24 -1.17 -18.51
C ILE A 63 -3.94 -0.07 -17.48
N SER A 64 -3.06 0.85 -17.83
CA SER A 64 -2.58 1.86 -16.90
C SER A 64 -3.50 3.09 -16.85
N TYR A 65 -4.70 2.90 -16.32
CA TYR A 65 -5.64 4.00 -16.05
C TYR A 65 -5.55 4.50 -14.60
N LYS A 66 -5.35 3.59 -13.62
CA LYS A 66 -5.27 3.98 -12.19
C LYS A 66 -3.90 4.57 -11.83
N PRO A 67 -3.81 5.69 -11.09
CA PRO A 67 -2.53 6.18 -10.55
C PRO A 67 -1.93 5.23 -9.51
N LYS A 68 -0.67 5.49 -9.12
CA LYS A 68 -0.10 4.90 -7.91
C LYS A 68 -0.42 5.79 -6.73
N TYR A 69 -0.74 5.20 -5.59
CA TYR A 69 -1.08 5.97 -4.39
C TYR A 69 0.10 6.79 -3.87
N LYS A 70 -0.15 8.09 -3.63
CA LYS A 70 0.83 9.02 -3.09
C LYS A 70 0.18 9.98 -2.08
N PRO A 71 0.15 9.64 -0.78
CA PRO A 71 -0.45 10.51 0.23
C PRO A 71 0.31 11.82 0.37
N GLU A 72 -0.44 12.86 0.76
CA GLU A 72 0.09 14.15 1.17
C GLU A 72 0.79 14.04 2.54
N ILE A 73 1.91 14.75 2.69
CA ILE A 73 2.74 14.64 3.89
C ILE A 73 2.55 15.88 4.76
N SER A 74 2.01 15.67 5.96
CA SER A 74 1.79 16.74 6.93
C SER A 74 3.11 17.28 7.51
N GLY A 75 3.06 18.50 8.06
CA GLY A 75 4.20 19.10 8.74
C GLY A 75 4.63 18.31 10.00
N GLU A 76 3.70 17.63 10.67
CA GLU A 76 3.98 16.78 11.82
C GLU A 76 4.77 15.53 11.42
N ILE A 77 4.34 14.85 10.34
CA ILE A 77 5.08 13.73 9.76
C ILE A 77 6.50 14.14 9.34
N LEU A 78 6.65 15.30 8.68
CA LEU A 78 7.99 15.78 8.28
C LEU A 78 8.91 16.07 9.47
N LYS A 79 8.38 16.61 10.56
CA LYS A 79 9.15 16.89 11.78
C LYS A 79 9.63 15.61 12.44
N LEU A 80 8.73 14.64 12.63
CA LEU A 80 9.06 13.33 13.20
C LEU A 80 10.06 12.59 12.29
N ALA A 81 9.80 12.55 10.99
CA ALA A 81 10.65 11.90 10.01
C ALA A 81 12.07 12.48 9.97
N LYS A 82 12.21 13.81 10.17
CA LYS A 82 13.51 14.48 10.23
C LYS A 82 14.34 13.98 11.41
N VAL A 83 13.77 14.01 12.62
CA VAL A 83 14.47 13.52 13.83
C VAL A 83 14.85 12.05 13.69
N ILE A 84 13.94 11.21 13.18
CA ILE A 84 14.23 9.79 12.95
C ILE A 84 15.40 9.63 11.96
N SER A 85 15.37 10.35 10.84
CA SER A 85 16.41 10.25 9.81
C SER A 85 17.79 10.74 10.27
N GLU A 86 17.85 11.66 11.24
CA GLU A 86 19.09 12.22 11.77
C GLU A 86 19.70 11.34 12.88
N ARG A 87 18.85 10.65 13.67
CA ARG A 87 19.27 9.85 14.82
C ARG A 87 19.45 8.37 14.52
N PHE A 88 18.67 7.84 13.59
CA PHE A 88 18.62 6.42 13.25
C PHE A 88 19.07 6.21 11.80
N GLU A 89 20.29 6.64 11.51
CA GLU A 89 20.92 6.43 10.21
C GLU A 89 21.03 4.92 9.92
N ASP A 90 20.80 4.53 8.66
CA ASP A 90 20.80 3.15 8.19
C ASP A 90 19.77 2.18 8.83
N VAL A 91 18.93 2.65 9.75
CA VAL A 91 17.84 1.85 10.31
C VAL A 91 16.61 1.93 9.42
N LYS A 92 15.99 0.78 9.10
CA LYS A 92 14.72 0.80 8.38
C LYS A 92 13.59 1.24 9.30
N TYR A 93 12.89 2.28 8.85
CA TYR A 93 11.68 2.74 9.49
C TYR A 93 10.58 3.02 8.46
N CYS A 94 9.41 3.37 8.96
CA CYS A 94 8.23 3.72 8.19
C CYS A 94 7.39 4.66 9.05
N VAL A 95 6.95 5.78 8.47
CA VAL A 95 6.10 6.77 9.16
C VAL A 95 4.85 7.03 8.33
N TRP A 96 3.70 7.10 9.00
CA TRP A 96 2.45 7.42 8.35
C TRP A 96 1.38 7.96 9.29
N ASP A 97 0.36 8.56 8.70
CA ASP A 97 -0.78 9.17 9.37
C ASP A 97 -2.05 8.44 8.92
N THR A 98 -2.95 8.09 9.85
CA THR A 98 -4.23 7.47 9.48
C THR A 98 -5.17 8.45 8.79
N ASP A 99 -4.91 9.76 8.83
CA ASP A 99 -5.62 10.74 8.01
C ASP A 99 -5.57 10.41 6.51
N TRP A 100 -4.51 9.73 6.07
CA TRP A 100 -4.36 9.25 4.71
C TRP A 100 -5.46 8.27 4.27
N ILE A 101 -6.11 7.60 5.23
CA ILE A 101 -7.18 6.64 4.97
C ILE A 101 -8.50 7.35 4.66
N ASN A 102 -8.66 8.62 5.07
CA ASN A 102 -9.90 9.38 4.86
C ASN A 102 -10.24 9.56 3.37
N GLU A 103 -9.25 9.49 2.47
CA GLU A 103 -9.48 9.53 1.02
C GLU A 103 -10.24 8.30 0.50
N PHE A 104 -10.15 7.17 1.21
CA PHE A 104 -10.85 5.93 0.87
C PHE A 104 -12.11 5.71 1.71
N SER A 105 -12.24 6.47 2.79
CA SER A 105 -13.28 6.29 3.78
C SER A 105 -14.58 6.95 3.32
N GLN A 106 -15.72 6.33 3.63
CA GLN A 106 -17.02 6.95 3.47
C GLN A 106 -17.26 7.99 4.59
N HIS A 107 -16.78 7.70 5.79
CA HIS A 107 -16.86 8.60 6.93
C HIS A 107 -15.46 9.02 7.38
N GLN A 108 -15.25 10.32 7.57
CA GLN A 108 -13.98 10.80 8.13
C GLN A 108 -13.82 10.27 9.56
N ALA A 109 -12.67 9.65 9.84
CA ALA A 109 -12.39 9.18 11.19
C ALA A 109 -12.29 10.38 12.14
N GLY A 110 -13.02 10.32 13.26
CA GLY A 110 -12.98 11.35 14.30
C GLY A 110 -11.63 11.44 15.03
N LYS A 111 -10.73 10.46 14.83
CA LYS A 111 -9.39 10.44 15.40
C LYS A 111 -8.32 10.12 14.35
N LYS A 112 -7.21 10.84 14.43
CA LYS A 112 -6.03 10.67 13.61
C LYS A 112 -4.92 10.07 14.47
N LEU A 113 -4.24 9.06 13.96
CA LEU A 113 -3.13 8.39 14.62
C LEU A 113 -1.89 8.55 13.73
N ILE A 114 -0.77 8.95 14.32
CA ILE A 114 0.53 8.82 13.64
C ILE A 114 1.13 7.47 14.04
N ILE A 115 1.62 6.73 13.06
CA ILE A 115 2.22 5.41 13.25
C ILE A 115 3.67 5.48 12.78
N ILE A 116 4.56 5.06 13.68
CA ILE A 116 5.99 4.96 13.44
C ILE A 116 6.41 3.52 13.67
N GLU A 117 6.93 2.89 12.63
CA GLU A 117 7.43 1.53 12.67
C GLU A 117 8.93 1.55 12.41
N ILE A 118 9.72 0.96 13.30
CA ILE A 118 11.18 0.90 13.19
C ILE A 118 11.71 -0.51 13.51
N GLU A 119 12.93 -0.83 13.11
CA GLU A 119 13.57 -2.10 13.49
C GLU A 119 13.45 -2.38 14.99
N LYS A 120 13.22 -3.65 15.33
CA LYS A 120 12.82 -4.10 16.67
C LYS A 120 13.74 -3.56 17.77
N ASP A 121 15.04 -3.52 17.51
CA ASP A 121 16.05 -3.17 18.50
C ASP A 121 16.17 -1.65 18.72
N CYS A 122 15.49 -0.83 17.90
CA CYS A 122 15.48 0.63 17.99
C CYS A 122 14.16 1.22 18.53
N VAL A 123 13.14 0.38 18.78
CA VAL A 123 11.79 0.87 19.10
C VAL A 123 11.77 1.67 20.43
N GLU A 124 12.41 1.15 21.47
CA GLU A 124 12.49 1.84 22.78
C GLU A 124 13.35 3.10 22.71
N SER A 125 14.52 3.04 22.08
CA SER A 125 15.39 4.21 21.90
C SER A 125 14.67 5.33 21.14
N LEU A 126 13.90 4.98 20.11
CA LEU A 126 13.11 5.95 19.36
C LEU A 126 12.01 6.58 20.21
N TYR A 127 11.35 5.79 21.07
CA TYR A 127 10.33 6.30 21.97
C TYR A 127 10.86 7.40 22.87
N TYR A 128 11.99 7.19 23.54
CA TYR A 128 12.57 8.21 24.42
C TYR A 128 13.04 9.44 23.65
N GLU A 129 13.73 9.26 22.51
CA GLU A 129 14.19 10.39 21.68
C GLU A 129 13.03 11.30 21.24
N LEU A 130 11.92 10.71 20.79
CA LEU A 130 10.76 11.48 20.33
C LEU A 130 9.98 12.09 21.49
N LYS A 131 9.86 11.39 22.62
CA LYS A 131 9.17 11.89 23.81
C LYS A 131 9.84 13.12 24.40
N ASP A 132 11.17 13.17 24.39
CA ASP A 132 11.93 14.33 24.87
C ASP A 132 11.88 15.51 23.89
N SER A 133 11.71 15.21 22.59
CA SER A 133 11.74 16.21 21.50
C SER A 133 10.38 16.82 21.17
N PHE A 134 9.27 16.16 21.49
CA PHE A 134 7.95 16.54 21.01
C PHE A 134 6.85 16.43 22.08
N ARG A 135 5.81 17.26 21.95
CA ARG A 135 4.59 17.22 22.77
C ARG A 135 3.47 16.42 22.09
N PHE A 136 3.74 15.16 21.79
CA PHE A 136 2.73 14.18 21.35
C PHE A 136 2.49 13.15 22.46
N ASP A 137 1.36 12.45 22.37
CA ASP A 137 1.08 11.34 23.27
C ASP A 137 1.68 10.06 22.65
N PHE A 138 2.87 9.68 23.11
CA PHE A 138 3.60 8.54 22.57
C PHE A 138 3.19 7.23 23.26
N TYR A 139 2.90 6.21 22.45
CA TYR A 139 2.52 4.87 22.91
C TYR A 139 3.42 3.80 22.28
N LEU A 140 4.10 3.03 23.12
CA LEU A 140 5.00 1.96 22.71
C LEU A 140 4.23 0.63 22.67
N ASN A 141 4.11 0.00 21.49
CA ASN A 141 3.44 -1.29 21.28
C ASN A 141 2.16 -1.47 22.14
N PRO A 142 1.16 -0.56 22.02
CA PRO A 142 0.02 -0.53 22.91
C PRO A 142 -0.80 -1.83 22.83
N ASP A 143 -1.22 -2.33 23.99
CA ASP A 143 -2.16 -3.43 24.10
C ASP A 143 -3.62 -2.94 23.98
N GLU A 144 -4.58 -3.86 24.04
CA GLU A 144 -6.00 -3.50 23.89
C GLU A 144 -6.47 -2.50 24.95
N LYS A 145 -5.99 -2.64 26.20
CA LYS A 145 -6.35 -1.71 27.29
C LYS A 145 -5.75 -0.33 27.08
N ALA A 146 -4.49 -0.27 26.61
CA ALA A 146 -3.83 0.97 26.26
C ALA A 146 -4.59 1.71 25.15
N ILE A 147 -5.06 0.95 24.15
CA ILE A 147 -5.89 1.49 23.06
C ILE A 147 -7.21 2.03 23.60
N GLU A 148 -7.93 1.22 24.38
CA GLU A 148 -9.29 1.53 24.85
C GLU A 148 -9.35 2.68 25.86
N PHE A 149 -8.40 2.78 26.79
CA PHE A 149 -8.47 3.75 27.88
C PHE A 149 -7.58 4.99 27.69
N TYR A 150 -6.57 4.93 26.83
CA TYR A 150 -5.61 6.02 26.70
C TYR A 150 -5.52 6.58 25.29
N ILE A 151 -5.33 5.74 24.27
CA ILE A 151 -5.24 6.21 22.89
C ILE A 151 -6.59 6.76 22.42
N SER A 152 -7.68 6.14 22.86
CA SER A 152 -9.04 6.63 22.62
C SER A 152 -9.28 8.02 23.19
N GLU A 153 -8.57 8.50 24.23
CA GLU A 153 -8.78 9.85 24.79
C GLU A 153 -7.70 10.85 24.35
N SER A 154 -6.66 10.37 23.68
CA SER A 154 -5.53 11.17 23.18
C SER A 154 -5.95 12.13 22.07
N GLN A 155 -5.39 13.35 22.11
CA GLN A 155 -5.60 14.36 21.08
C GLN A 155 -4.66 14.18 19.89
N LYS A 156 -3.42 13.74 20.14
CA LYS A 156 -2.41 13.52 19.10
C LYS A 156 -1.58 12.27 19.38
N PRO A 157 -2.20 11.08 19.26
CA PRO A 157 -1.53 9.82 19.55
C PRO A 157 -0.49 9.48 18.48
N VAL A 158 0.71 9.13 18.95
CA VAL A 158 1.80 8.59 18.12
C VAL A 158 2.13 7.17 18.61
N ILE A 159 1.83 6.18 17.78
CA ILE A 159 2.15 4.78 18.07
C ILE A 159 3.53 4.45 17.52
N ILE A 160 4.41 3.93 18.38
CA ILE A 160 5.73 3.44 18.01
C ILE A 160 5.75 1.92 18.20
N LYS A 161 6.02 1.19 17.11
CA LYS A 161 6.03 -0.27 17.11
C LYS A 161 7.10 -0.85 16.19
N LYS A 162 7.29 -2.17 16.24
CA LYS A 162 8.25 -2.84 15.37
C LYS A 162 7.82 -2.81 13.90
N LEU A 163 8.75 -2.54 12.99
CA LEU A 163 8.57 -2.71 11.55
C LEU A 163 8.69 -4.18 11.19
N ILE A 164 7.66 -4.72 10.56
CA ILE A 164 7.66 -6.12 10.13
C ILE A 164 8.61 -6.30 8.94
N THR A 165 9.36 -7.40 8.95
CA THR A 165 10.35 -7.68 7.90
C THR A 165 9.71 -7.71 6.51
N ARG A 166 10.40 -7.12 5.52
CA ARG A 166 9.93 -6.98 4.13
C ARG A 166 8.59 -6.24 4.01
N SER A 167 8.25 -5.38 4.97
CA SER A 167 7.11 -4.47 4.88
C SER A 167 7.12 -3.67 3.56
N PRO A 168 5.98 -3.57 2.84
CA PRO A 168 5.86 -2.73 1.65
C PRO A 168 6.00 -1.24 2.01
N ILE A 169 7.21 -0.71 1.88
CA ILE A 169 7.53 0.70 2.14
C ILE A 169 8.18 1.34 0.92
N SER A 170 8.07 2.66 0.80
CA SER A 170 8.66 3.45 -0.27
C SER A 170 9.46 4.62 0.29
N LYS A 171 10.64 4.84 -0.29
CA LYS A 171 11.46 6.01 0.01
C LYS A 171 10.81 7.24 -0.63
N ARG A 172 10.72 8.31 0.14
CA ARG A 172 10.29 9.65 -0.31
C ARG A 172 11.32 10.68 0.07
N ALA A 173 11.33 11.76 -0.69
CA ALA A 173 12.07 12.96 -0.38
C ALA A 173 11.09 14.13 -0.47
N GLU A 174 10.95 14.86 0.62
CA GLU A 174 10.10 16.05 0.70
C GLU A 174 10.93 17.15 1.34
N LYS A 175 10.99 18.33 0.70
CA LYS A 175 11.93 19.40 1.04
C LYS A 175 13.38 18.88 1.06
N LYS A 176 13.98 18.72 2.24
CA LYS A 176 15.35 18.21 2.45
C LYS A 176 15.40 16.93 3.28
N THR A 177 14.24 16.35 3.61
CA THR A 177 14.15 15.15 4.44
C THR A 177 13.87 13.94 3.56
N LYS A 178 14.71 12.90 3.68
CA LYS A 178 14.48 11.60 3.05
C LYS A 178 13.92 10.66 4.11
N PHE A 179 12.80 10.01 3.82
CA PHE A 179 12.12 9.14 4.78
C PHE A 179 11.33 8.06 4.07
N TYR A 180 10.75 7.15 4.84
CA TYR A 180 9.99 6.02 4.31
C TYR A 180 8.54 6.11 4.74
N THR A 181 7.64 5.88 3.78
CA THR A 181 6.19 5.77 4.01
C THR A 181 5.73 4.38 3.59
N PRO A 182 4.64 3.85 4.16
CA PRO A 182 4.04 2.62 3.68
C PRO A 182 3.55 2.80 2.24
N LEU A 183 3.54 1.70 1.50
CA LEU A 183 2.76 1.58 0.27
C LEU A 183 1.30 1.26 0.62
N LEU A 184 0.38 1.50 -0.31
CA LEU A 184 -1.05 1.23 -0.09
C LEU A 184 -1.31 -0.24 0.28
N GLU A 185 -0.54 -1.18 -0.29
CA GLU A 185 -0.64 -2.60 0.05
C GLU A 185 -0.37 -2.87 1.54
N LYS A 186 0.55 -2.11 2.16
CA LYS A 186 0.82 -2.23 3.60
C LYS A 186 -0.33 -1.67 4.43
N ILE A 187 -0.81 -0.47 4.07
CA ILE A 187 -1.91 0.20 4.77
C ILE A 187 -3.14 -0.73 4.82
N LEU A 188 -3.56 -1.29 3.68
CA LEU A 188 -4.72 -2.17 3.61
C LEU A 188 -4.56 -3.42 4.48
N VAL A 189 -3.40 -4.07 4.43
CA VAL A 189 -3.11 -5.26 5.22
C VAL A 189 -3.07 -4.96 6.72
N ASP A 190 -2.47 -3.82 7.11
CA ASP A 190 -2.38 -3.41 8.51
C ASP A 190 -3.76 -3.05 9.06
N LEU A 191 -4.60 -2.36 8.29
CA LEU A 191 -5.99 -2.04 8.64
C LEU A 191 -6.83 -3.29 8.91
N TYR A 192 -6.66 -4.32 8.09
CA TYR A 192 -7.35 -5.60 8.26
C TYR A 192 -6.81 -6.38 9.47
N THR A 193 -5.49 -6.38 9.67
CA THR A 193 -4.87 -7.24 10.68
C THR A 193 -4.97 -6.65 12.09
N GLU A 194 -4.84 -5.34 12.25
CA GLU A 194 -4.79 -4.65 13.54
C GLU A 194 -6.13 -4.00 13.87
N ASN A 195 -7.19 -4.81 13.82
CA ASN A 195 -8.56 -4.36 13.98
C ASN A 195 -8.83 -3.60 15.29
N LYS A 196 -8.08 -3.89 16.36
CA LYS A 196 -8.15 -3.17 17.64
C LYS A 196 -7.56 -1.77 17.55
N LEU A 197 -6.39 -1.63 16.92
CA LEU A 197 -5.73 -0.33 16.75
C LEU A 197 -6.51 0.55 15.77
N PHE A 198 -7.03 -0.06 14.71
CA PHE A 198 -7.78 0.58 13.65
C PHE A 198 -9.30 0.39 13.80
N TYR A 199 -9.81 0.36 15.02
CA TYR A 199 -11.20 0.01 15.32
C TYR A 199 -12.22 0.92 14.61
N PHE A 200 -11.87 2.18 14.37
CA PHE A 200 -12.69 3.15 13.61
C PHE A 200 -12.93 2.76 12.15
N TYR A 201 -12.05 1.94 11.58
CA TYR A 201 -12.08 1.57 10.16
C TYR A 201 -12.62 0.16 9.94
N GLN A 202 -13.18 -0.49 10.97
CA GLN A 202 -13.66 -1.87 10.88
C GLN A 202 -15.11 -1.97 10.38
N GLY A 203 -15.56 -3.18 10.06
CA GLY A 203 -16.93 -3.42 9.59
C GLY A 203 -17.17 -2.87 8.18
N ALA A 204 -18.26 -2.13 7.99
CA ALA A 204 -18.64 -1.56 6.69
C ALA A 204 -17.58 -0.60 6.14
N GLU A 205 -16.94 0.16 7.03
CA GLU A 205 -15.91 1.13 6.64
C GLU A 205 -14.71 0.45 5.99
N LEU A 206 -14.29 -0.71 6.51
CA LEU A 206 -13.18 -1.49 5.94
C LEU A 206 -13.47 -1.91 4.50
N MET A 207 -14.73 -2.30 4.24
CA MET A 207 -15.18 -2.71 2.91
C MET A 207 -15.10 -1.52 1.94
N HIS A 208 -15.61 -0.35 2.34
CA HIS A 208 -15.53 0.87 1.54
C HIS A 208 -14.10 1.31 1.26
N ILE A 209 -13.23 1.28 2.28
CA ILE A 209 -11.80 1.61 2.13
C ILE A 209 -11.14 0.72 1.08
N TYR A 210 -11.32 -0.60 1.20
CA TYR A 210 -10.75 -1.54 0.23
C TYR A 210 -11.33 -1.31 -1.17
N GLU A 211 -12.65 -1.18 -1.30
CA GLU A 211 -13.31 -0.99 -2.59
C GLU A 211 -12.81 0.30 -3.29
N ASN A 212 -12.75 1.41 -2.56
CA ASN A 212 -12.27 2.69 -3.08
C ASN A 212 -10.78 2.64 -3.43
N ALA A 213 -9.96 2.01 -2.58
CA ALA A 213 -8.54 1.81 -2.87
C ALA A 213 -8.33 1.01 -4.17
N LEU A 214 -9.08 -0.08 -4.36
CA LEU A 214 -8.97 -0.94 -5.55
C LEU A 214 -9.50 -0.26 -6.82
N LYS A 215 -10.55 0.55 -6.72
CA LYS A 215 -11.11 1.29 -7.86
C LYS A 215 -10.19 2.43 -8.30
N ASN A 216 -9.64 3.18 -7.35
CA ASN A 216 -8.96 4.44 -7.62
C ASN A 216 -7.45 4.29 -7.82
N TYR A 217 -6.85 3.20 -7.33
CA TYR A 217 -5.40 3.04 -7.33
C TYR A 217 -4.92 1.70 -7.89
N THR A 218 -3.74 1.72 -8.52
CA THR A 218 -3.06 0.49 -8.91
C THR A 218 -2.42 -0.14 -7.67
N LEU A 219 -2.78 -1.39 -7.39
CA LEU A 219 -2.14 -2.23 -6.37
C LEU A 219 -1.24 -3.29 -7.00
N ASN A 220 -0.21 -3.67 -6.25
CA ASN A 220 0.60 -4.84 -6.49
C ASN A 220 0.16 -5.97 -5.56
N TYR A 221 -0.74 -6.82 -6.05
CA TYR A 221 -1.28 -7.96 -5.32
C TYR A 221 -0.23 -8.98 -4.88
N THR A 222 0.88 -9.12 -5.63
CA THR A 222 2.01 -9.96 -5.17
C THR A 222 2.62 -9.40 -3.88
N LYS A 223 2.83 -8.08 -3.80
CA LYS A 223 3.31 -7.43 -2.56
C LYS A 223 2.28 -7.50 -1.44
N LEU A 224 1.01 -7.22 -1.75
CA LEU A 224 -0.09 -7.27 -0.80
C LEU A 224 -0.20 -8.65 -0.15
N PHE A 225 -0.33 -9.72 -0.94
CA PHE A 225 -0.47 -11.07 -0.40
C PHE A 225 0.81 -11.60 0.24
N SER A 226 1.99 -11.24 -0.29
CA SER A 226 3.25 -11.58 0.37
C SER A 226 3.39 -10.94 1.75
N TYR A 227 2.88 -9.72 1.92
CA TYR A 227 2.89 -9.03 3.22
C TYR A 227 1.79 -9.57 4.14
N ALA A 228 0.58 -9.80 3.63
CA ALA A 228 -0.50 -10.47 4.36
C ALA A 228 -0.08 -11.84 4.90
N LYS A 229 0.71 -12.61 4.13
CA LYS A 229 1.28 -13.88 4.58
C LYS A 229 2.20 -13.73 5.78
N ARG A 230 3.02 -12.66 5.82
CA ARG A 230 3.87 -12.34 6.99
C ARG A 230 3.07 -11.92 8.21
N ARG A 231 1.84 -11.42 7.99
CA ARG A 231 0.86 -11.08 9.02
C ARG A 231 -0.07 -12.25 9.38
N GLU A 232 0.12 -13.43 8.79
CA GLU A 232 -0.73 -14.61 9.00
C GLU A 232 -2.22 -14.36 8.65
N ARG A 233 -2.46 -13.52 7.62
CA ARG A 233 -3.80 -13.12 7.16
C ARG A 233 -3.99 -13.22 5.64
N GLU A 234 -3.13 -13.96 4.94
CA GLU A 234 -3.21 -14.07 3.47
C GLU A 234 -4.56 -14.62 2.99
N GLN A 235 -4.99 -15.75 3.56
CA GLN A 235 -6.23 -16.41 3.15
C GLN A 235 -7.46 -15.59 3.57
N ASP A 236 -7.44 -15.03 4.78
CA ASP A 236 -8.53 -14.20 5.30
C ASP A 236 -8.75 -12.97 4.43
N ILE A 237 -7.67 -12.28 4.03
CA ILE A 237 -7.74 -11.11 3.15
C ILE A 237 -8.22 -11.53 1.75
N LYS A 238 -7.73 -12.64 1.19
CA LYS A 238 -8.23 -13.16 -0.09
C LYS A 238 -9.72 -13.43 -0.05
N GLN A 239 -10.19 -14.13 0.97
CA GLN A 239 -11.60 -14.46 1.15
C GLN A 239 -12.45 -13.21 1.37
N PHE A 240 -11.97 -12.26 2.19
CA PHE A 240 -12.62 -10.97 2.38
C PHE A 240 -12.80 -10.23 1.06
N MET A 241 -11.74 -10.10 0.27
CA MET A 241 -11.77 -9.43 -1.03
C MET A 241 -12.69 -10.15 -2.03
N THR A 242 -12.65 -11.48 -2.09
CA THR A 242 -13.53 -12.26 -2.96
C THR A 242 -15.00 -12.10 -2.56
N ASN A 243 -15.31 -12.11 -1.27
CA ASN A 243 -16.70 -12.04 -0.80
C ASN A 243 -17.31 -10.64 -0.90
N THR A 244 -16.51 -9.59 -0.74
CA THR A 244 -17.01 -8.20 -0.63
C THR A 244 -16.83 -7.40 -1.92
N MET A 245 -15.88 -7.78 -2.78
CA MET A 245 -15.50 -7.02 -3.97
C MET A 245 -15.14 -7.93 -5.15
N TYR A 246 -15.85 -9.06 -5.30
CA TYR A 246 -15.64 -10.05 -6.37
C TYR A 246 -15.39 -9.45 -7.75
N PRO A 247 -16.19 -8.49 -8.26
CA PRO A 247 -16.01 -7.96 -9.61
C PRO A 247 -14.64 -7.29 -9.83
N LEU A 248 -14.04 -6.75 -8.77
CA LEU A 248 -12.75 -6.04 -8.82
C LEU A 248 -11.54 -6.98 -8.72
N VAL A 249 -11.75 -8.22 -8.26
CA VAL A 249 -10.64 -9.15 -7.92
C VAL A 249 -10.73 -10.51 -8.61
N LYS A 250 -11.84 -10.82 -9.31
CA LYS A 250 -12.07 -12.11 -9.98
C LYS A 250 -10.96 -12.53 -10.96
N ASP A 251 -10.30 -11.56 -11.61
CA ASP A 251 -9.24 -11.84 -12.59
C ASP A 251 -7.84 -11.90 -11.93
N ILE A 252 -7.78 -11.65 -10.62
CA ILE A 252 -6.55 -11.50 -9.82
C ILE A 252 -6.42 -12.63 -8.80
N ILE A 253 -7.49 -12.90 -8.04
CA ILE A 253 -7.58 -13.94 -7.02
C ILE A 253 -8.22 -15.16 -7.67
N LYS A 254 -7.44 -16.23 -7.77
CA LYS A 254 -7.88 -17.55 -8.26
C LYS A 254 -7.98 -18.53 -7.10
#